data_AF-A0A920FK49-F1
#
_entry.id   AF-A0A920FK49-F1
#
_cell.length_a   1.000
_cell.length_b   1.000
_cell.length_c   1.000
_cell.angle_alpha   90.00
_cell.angle_beta   90.00
_cell.angle_gamma   90.00
#
_symmetry.space_group_name_H-M   'P 1'
#
loop_
_entity.id
_entity.type
_entity.pdbx_description
1 polymer ?
#
loop_
_entity_poly.entity_id
_entity_poly.type
_entity_poly.pdbx_seq_one_letter_code
_entity_poly.pdbx_strand_id
1 'polypeptide(L)'
;MADGTDGTTPPDTDGDGIDDYLDIDSDNDGIFDVVEGGDGASDTNGDGVIDNNDTGYADADGDGMSDNTESTTEPNTDGDNITDYLDIDSDNDGIFDVVEGGDGASDTNGDGVIDSNDTGYNGCRWRRYVG
;
A
#
# COMPACT_ATOMS: atom_id res chain seq x y z
N MET A 1 36.22 -1.46 12.20
CA MET A 1 35.18 -1.91 13.14
C MET A 1 34.09 -0.85 13.07
N ALA A 2 33.08 -1.08 12.24
CA ALA A 2 31.83 -0.32 12.27
C ALA A 2 30.84 -1.17 13.06
N ASP A 3 30.18 -0.48 13.98
CA ASP A 3 29.52 -0.95 15.20
C ASP A 3 28.00 -0.99 14.96
N GLY A 4 27.33 -1.92 15.62
CA GLY A 4 26.03 -2.46 15.25
C GLY A 4 24.89 -1.45 15.24
N THR A 5 24.11 -1.50 14.16
CA THR A 5 22.67 -1.22 14.12
C THR A 5 22.05 -2.21 13.14
N ASP A 6 22.15 -3.50 13.47
CA ASP A 6 21.24 -4.51 12.92
C ASP A 6 19.98 -4.49 13.78
N GLY A 7 19.29 -3.35 13.72
CA GLY A 7 17.90 -3.24 14.14
C GLY A 7 17.14 -3.30 12.84
N THR A 8 16.42 -4.39 12.59
CA THR A 8 15.46 -4.48 11.51
C THR A 8 14.35 -3.48 11.81
N THR A 9 14.59 -2.19 11.53
CA THR A 9 13.48 -1.28 11.28
C THR A 9 12.72 -1.93 10.14
N PRO A 10 11.45 -2.26 10.36
CA PRO A 10 10.63 -2.75 9.26
C PRO A 10 10.71 -1.75 8.10
N PRO A 11 10.57 -2.22 6.87
CA PRO A 11 10.55 -1.33 5.71
C PRO A 11 9.35 -0.36 5.86
N ASP A 12 9.59 0.86 5.41
CA ASP A 12 8.71 2.04 5.45
C ASP A 12 9.06 2.77 4.15
N THR A 13 8.32 2.43 3.11
CA THR A 13 8.64 2.72 1.70
C THR A 13 8.33 4.18 1.35
N ASP A 14 7.21 4.70 1.83
CA ASP A 14 6.81 6.10 1.68
C ASP A 14 7.43 7.04 2.74
N GLY A 15 7.97 6.51 3.83
CA GLY A 15 8.63 7.28 4.88
C GLY A 15 7.67 8.04 5.79
N ASP A 16 6.39 7.65 5.85
CA ASP A 16 5.38 8.31 6.69
C ASP A 16 5.50 7.94 8.19
N GLY A 17 6.30 6.92 8.47
CA GLY A 17 6.56 6.41 9.83
C GLY A 17 5.61 5.30 10.26
N ILE A 18 4.80 4.75 9.36
CA ILE A 18 4.13 3.47 9.46
C ILE A 18 4.98 2.43 8.70
N ASP A 19 5.15 1.26 9.30
CA ASP A 19 5.88 0.19 8.63
C ASP A 19 4.99 -0.40 7.51
N ASP A 20 5.53 -0.78 6.35
CA ASP A 20 4.78 -1.27 5.17
C ASP A 20 3.73 -2.36 5.54
N TYR A 21 4.06 -3.28 6.46
CA TYR A 21 3.13 -4.34 6.88
C TYR A 21 1.93 -3.85 7.73
N LEU A 22 1.94 -2.59 8.15
CA LEU A 22 0.86 -1.89 8.87
C LEU A 22 0.26 -0.75 8.07
N ASP A 23 0.92 -0.35 6.98
CA ASP A 23 0.35 0.58 6.03
C ASP A 23 -0.69 -0.13 5.18
N ILE A 24 -1.61 0.64 4.61
CA ILE A 24 -2.61 0.15 3.66
C ILE A 24 -2.36 0.69 2.25
N ASP A 25 -1.39 1.60 2.11
CA ASP A 25 -0.94 2.27 0.89
C ASP A 25 0.55 2.62 1.11
N SER A 26 1.42 1.60 0.96
CA SER A 26 2.82 1.59 1.44
C SER A 26 3.77 2.50 0.65
N ASP A 27 3.42 2.85 -0.58
CA ASP A 27 4.12 3.84 -1.40
C ASP A 27 3.32 5.15 -1.55
N ASN A 28 2.10 5.18 -1.02
CA ASN A 28 1.24 6.34 -0.87
C ASN A 28 0.94 7.02 -2.22
N ASP A 29 0.77 6.19 -3.25
CA ASP A 29 0.33 6.62 -4.58
C ASP A 29 -1.21 6.68 -4.69
N GLY A 30 -1.94 6.24 -3.67
CA GLY A 30 -3.40 6.35 -3.62
C GLY A 30 -4.16 5.17 -4.23
N ILE A 31 -3.47 4.14 -4.69
CA ILE A 31 -4.02 2.78 -4.75
C ILE A 31 -3.72 2.10 -3.40
N PHE A 32 -4.51 1.10 -3.02
CA PHE A 32 -4.29 0.40 -1.76
C PHE A 32 -3.45 -0.85 -2.00
N ASP A 33 -2.58 -1.18 -1.06
CA ASP A 33 -1.75 -2.40 -1.08
C ASP A 33 -2.58 -3.66 -1.30
N VAL A 34 -3.83 -3.69 -0.81
CA VAL A 34 -4.74 -4.83 -1.03
C VAL A 34 -5.12 -4.98 -2.51
N VAL A 35 -5.29 -3.88 -3.23
CA VAL A 35 -5.61 -3.85 -4.66
C VAL A 35 -4.40 -4.26 -5.47
N GLU A 36 -3.23 -3.72 -5.16
CA GLU A 36 -1.96 -3.99 -5.86
C GLU A 36 -1.36 -5.34 -5.52
N GLY A 37 -1.56 -5.82 -4.30
CA GLY A 37 -1.24 -7.19 -3.87
C GLY A 37 -2.09 -8.26 -4.56
N GLY A 38 -3.06 -7.86 -5.39
CA GLY A 38 -3.92 -8.77 -6.16
C GLY A 38 -5.15 -9.29 -5.41
N ASP A 39 -5.41 -8.75 -4.22
CA ASP A 39 -6.47 -9.17 -3.32
C ASP A 39 -7.62 -8.17 -3.19
N GLY A 40 -7.66 -7.11 -4.01
CA GLY A 40 -8.69 -6.09 -3.97
C GLY A 40 -10.12 -6.61 -4.22
N ALA A 41 -10.27 -7.83 -4.76
CA ALA A 41 -11.58 -8.49 -4.87
C ALA A 41 -12.11 -9.02 -3.52
N SER A 42 -11.23 -9.23 -2.55
CA SER A 42 -11.53 -9.68 -1.19
C SER A 42 -11.87 -8.51 -0.26
N ASP A 43 -11.38 -7.29 -0.54
CA ASP A 43 -11.88 -6.05 0.06
C ASP A 43 -13.20 -5.65 -0.63
N THR A 44 -14.30 -6.17 -0.10
CA THR A 44 -15.63 -5.96 -0.64
C THR A 44 -16.24 -4.62 -0.25
N ASN A 45 -15.66 -3.98 0.77
CA ASN A 45 -16.18 -2.77 1.37
C ASN A 45 -15.41 -1.51 0.89
N GLY A 46 -14.20 -1.70 0.35
CA GLY A 46 -13.37 -0.69 -0.30
C GLY A 46 -12.71 0.25 0.69
N ASP A 47 -12.37 -0.22 1.90
CA ASP A 47 -11.67 0.55 2.92
C ASP A 47 -10.16 0.27 2.97
N GLY A 48 -9.65 -0.54 2.05
CA GLY A 48 -8.23 -0.85 1.92
C GLY A 48 -7.75 -1.97 2.84
N VAL A 49 -8.65 -2.60 3.60
CA VAL A 49 -8.30 -3.65 4.57
C VAL A 49 -9.28 -4.80 4.47
N ILE A 50 -8.76 -6.02 4.34
CA ILE A 50 -9.59 -7.22 4.38
C ILE A 50 -9.84 -7.61 5.84
N ASP A 51 -11.06 -7.36 6.33
CA ASP A 51 -11.43 -7.64 7.72
C ASP A 51 -12.83 -8.25 7.89
N ASN A 52 -13.30 -8.34 9.14
CA ASN A 52 -14.62 -8.88 9.47
C ASN A 52 -15.81 -8.16 8.81
N ASN A 53 -15.62 -6.97 8.26
CA ASN A 53 -16.62 -6.22 7.50
C ASN A 53 -16.69 -6.69 6.04
N ASP A 54 -15.76 -7.52 5.58
CA ASP A 54 -15.74 -8.08 4.24
C ASP A 54 -16.48 -9.39 4.07
N THR A 55 -17.13 -9.50 2.92
CA THR A 55 -17.91 -10.69 2.58
C THR A 55 -16.97 -11.81 2.15
N GLY A 56 -16.81 -12.80 3.02
CA GLY A 56 -15.96 -13.97 2.73
C GLY A 56 -14.63 -13.95 3.47
N TYR A 57 -14.39 -12.96 4.31
CA TYR A 57 -13.28 -12.94 5.24
C TYR A 57 -13.27 -14.18 6.14
N ALA A 58 -12.11 -14.82 6.18
CA ALA A 58 -11.76 -15.87 7.11
C ALA A 58 -10.30 -15.66 7.52
N ASP A 59 -10.03 -15.73 8.82
CA ASP A 59 -8.71 -15.69 9.44
C ASP A 59 -8.74 -16.78 10.51
N ALA A 60 -8.29 -17.98 10.14
CA ALA A 60 -8.42 -19.17 10.98
C ALA A 60 -7.30 -19.29 12.01
N ASP A 61 -6.14 -18.69 11.77
CA ASP A 61 -4.98 -18.72 12.66
C ASP A 61 -4.77 -17.41 13.45
N GLY A 62 -5.54 -16.37 13.12
CA GLY A 62 -5.64 -15.12 13.88
C GLY A 62 -4.41 -14.23 13.69
N ASP A 63 -3.72 -14.34 12.55
CA ASP A 63 -2.48 -13.62 12.28
C ASP A 63 -2.70 -12.22 11.68
N GLY A 64 -3.95 -11.91 11.31
CA GLY A 64 -4.37 -10.63 10.77
C GLY A 64 -4.41 -10.57 9.23
N MET A 65 -3.96 -11.61 8.53
CA MET A 65 -4.26 -11.79 7.11
C MET A 65 -5.53 -12.63 6.93
N SER A 66 -6.16 -12.55 5.75
CA SER A 66 -7.21 -13.50 5.43
C SER A 66 -6.60 -14.82 4.92
N ASP A 67 -7.14 -15.95 5.36
CA ASP A 67 -6.83 -17.29 4.82
C ASP A 67 -6.95 -17.34 3.28
N ASN A 68 -7.84 -16.51 2.70
CA ASN A 68 -8.07 -16.46 1.26
C ASN A 68 -6.95 -15.72 0.50
N THR A 69 -6.17 -14.89 1.19
CA THR A 69 -5.09 -14.04 0.65
C THR A 69 -3.71 -14.50 1.11
N GLU A 70 -3.63 -15.50 1.98
CA GLU A 70 -2.36 -16.00 2.50
C GLU A 70 -1.47 -16.67 1.43
N SER A 71 -2.08 -17.10 0.31
CA SER A 71 -1.40 -17.78 -0.79
C SER A 71 -1.32 -16.94 -2.07
N THR A 72 -1.80 -15.70 -2.05
CA THR A 72 -1.66 -14.80 -3.21
C THR A 72 -0.19 -14.51 -3.43
N THR A 73 0.20 -14.51 -4.70
CA THR A 73 1.55 -14.11 -5.08
C THR A 73 1.49 -12.63 -5.37
N GLU A 74 2.34 -11.86 -4.70
CA GLU A 74 2.48 -10.43 -4.92
C GLU A 74 2.75 -10.15 -6.41
N PRO A 75 1.89 -9.35 -7.06
CA PRO A 75 2.10 -8.89 -8.42
C PRO A 75 3.40 -8.07 -8.55
N ASN A 76 4.03 -8.21 -9.70
CA ASN A 76 5.09 -7.35 -10.19
C ASN A 76 4.86 -7.23 -11.71
N THR A 77 4.35 -6.09 -12.14
CA THR A 77 3.80 -5.87 -13.48
C THR A 77 4.89 -5.56 -14.50
N ASP A 78 5.90 -4.76 -14.15
CA ASP A 78 7.02 -4.41 -15.04
C ASP A 78 8.17 -5.46 -15.06
N GLY A 79 8.17 -6.38 -14.09
CA GLY A 79 9.12 -7.46 -13.91
C GLY A 79 10.43 -7.05 -13.22
N ASP A 80 10.47 -5.96 -12.45
CA ASP A 80 11.65 -5.44 -11.79
C ASP A 80 11.96 -6.16 -10.44
N ASN A 81 12.49 -5.47 -9.41
CA ASN A 81 12.70 -6.08 -8.09
C ASN A 81 11.79 -5.48 -6.98
N ILE A 82 10.85 -4.62 -7.35
CA ILE A 82 9.88 -3.97 -6.48
C ILE A 82 8.50 -4.57 -6.82
N THR A 83 7.73 -4.95 -5.83
CA THR A 83 6.37 -5.46 -6.04
C THR A 83 5.41 -4.30 -6.25
N ASP A 84 4.31 -4.52 -6.96
CA ASP A 84 3.39 -3.43 -7.37
C ASP A 84 2.95 -2.55 -6.17
N TYR A 85 2.66 -3.13 -5.00
CA TYR A 85 2.28 -2.38 -3.78
C TYR A 85 3.41 -1.54 -3.12
N LEU A 86 4.60 -1.53 -3.71
CA LEU A 86 5.75 -0.73 -3.28
C LEU A 86 6.34 0.10 -4.44
N ASP A 87 5.70 0.06 -5.61
CA ASP A 87 6.17 0.69 -6.85
C ASP A 87 5.16 1.72 -7.36
N ILE A 88 5.53 3.00 -7.23
CA ILE A 88 4.74 4.16 -7.66
C ILE A 88 4.43 4.22 -9.18
N ASP A 89 5.07 3.37 -10.00
CA ASP A 89 4.87 3.22 -11.45
C ASP A 89 4.98 1.73 -11.82
N SER A 90 4.01 0.93 -11.34
CA SER A 90 3.94 -0.54 -11.42
C SER A 90 4.16 -1.12 -12.82
N ASP A 91 3.81 -0.39 -13.88
CA ASP A 91 4.03 -0.82 -15.27
C ASP A 91 5.17 -0.09 -16.00
N ASN A 92 5.80 0.87 -15.32
CA ASN A 92 6.97 1.65 -15.72
C ASN A 92 6.79 2.33 -17.08
N ASP A 93 5.56 2.77 -17.38
CA ASP A 93 5.20 3.40 -18.65
C ASP A 93 5.42 4.94 -18.64
N GLY A 94 5.73 5.49 -17.46
CA GLY A 94 5.98 6.90 -17.21
C GLY A 94 4.73 7.68 -16.79
N ILE A 95 3.65 6.99 -16.41
CA ILE A 95 2.47 7.53 -15.76
C ILE A 95 2.35 6.84 -14.39
N PHE A 96 2.53 7.59 -13.31
CA PHE A 96 2.41 7.04 -11.95
C PHE A 96 1.03 6.45 -11.67
N ASP A 97 1.00 5.43 -10.83
CA ASP A 97 -0.20 4.71 -10.40
C ASP A 97 -1.25 5.64 -9.79
N VAL A 98 -0.82 6.68 -9.06
CA VAL A 98 -1.70 7.76 -8.59
C VAL A 98 -2.56 8.37 -9.70
N VAL A 99 -1.99 8.53 -10.90
CA VAL A 99 -2.69 9.07 -12.07
C VAL A 99 -3.60 8.01 -12.70
N GLU A 100 -3.16 6.77 -12.75
CA GLU A 100 -3.89 5.64 -13.34
C GLU A 100 -5.11 5.21 -12.51
N GLY A 101 -4.96 5.19 -11.18
CA GLY A 101 -6.01 4.97 -10.19
C GLY A 101 -7.07 6.09 -10.18
N GLY A 102 -6.75 7.24 -10.78
CA GLY A 102 -7.66 8.37 -10.92
C GLY A 102 -7.55 9.43 -9.82
N ASP A 103 -6.54 9.30 -8.96
CA ASP A 103 -6.24 10.22 -7.86
C ASP A 103 -5.14 11.24 -8.18
N GLY A 104 -4.65 11.29 -9.43
CA GLY A 104 -3.63 12.25 -9.89
C GLY A 104 -3.99 13.74 -9.81
N ALA A 105 -5.20 14.09 -9.34
CA ALA A 105 -5.53 15.47 -8.95
C ALA A 105 -5.11 15.80 -7.51
N SER A 106 -4.87 14.78 -6.69
CA SER A 106 -4.39 14.84 -5.32
C SER A 106 -2.87 14.99 -5.27
N ASP A 107 -2.14 14.33 -6.19
CA ASP A 107 -0.73 14.63 -6.47
C ASP A 107 -0.64 15.93 -7.29
N THR A 108 -0.44 17.03 -6.59
CA THR A 108 -0.35 18.36 -7.18
C THR A 108 1.05 18.73 -7.64
N ASN A 109 2.05 17.97 -7.17
CA ASN A 109 3.45 18.28 -7.34
C ASN A 109 4.08 17.41 -8.45
N GLY A 110 3.44 16.29 -8.79
CA GLY A 110 3.75 15.40 -9.90
C GLY A 110 4.90 14.46 -9.60
N ASP A 111 5.08 14.05 -8.34
CA ASP A 111 6.13 13.12 -7.91
C ASP A 111 5.65 11.69 -7.70
N GLY A 112 4.36 11.42 -7.94
CA GLY A 112 3.79 10.07 -7.89
C GLY A 112 3.24 9.67 -6.54
N VAL A 113 3.41 10.51 -5.50
CA VAL A 113 2.98 10.21 -4.14
C VAL A 113 2.06 11.32 -3.62
N ILE A 114 1.05 10.97 -2.83
CA ILE A 114 0.09 11.92 -2.25
C ILE A 114 0.54 12.29 -0.83
N ASP A 115 1.43 13.26 -0.68
CA ASP A 115 2.09 13.52 0.59
C ASP A 115 1.93 14.97 1.11
N SER A 116 2.70 15.31 2.15
CA SER A 116 2.67 16.65 2.75
C SER A 116 3.17 17.78 1.84
N ASN A 117 3.84 17.45 0.74
CA ASN A 117 4.27 18.39 -0.28
C ASN A 117 3.11 18.76 -1.24
N ASP A 118 1.96 18.06 -1.15
CA ASP A 118 0.79 18.37 -1.95
C ASP A 118 -0.12 19.47 -1.42
N THR A 119 -0.59 20.28 -2.37
CA THR A 119 -1.50 21.38 -2.08
C THR A 119 -2.90 20.84 -1.77
N GLY A 120 -3.27 20.89 -0.49
CA GLY A 120 -4.58 20.43 -0.04
C GLY A 120 -4.57 19.02 0.56
N TYR A 121 -3.38 18.44 0.73
CA TYR A 121 -3.18 17.28 1.59
C TYR A 121 -3.68 17.58 3.01
N ASN A 122 -4.56 16.72 3.53
CA ASN A 122 -5.16 16.88 4.87
C ASN A 122 -4.73 15.74 5.82
N GLY A 123 -3.56 15.13 5.56
CA GLY A 123 -3.13 13.85 6.17
C GLY A 123 -3.55 12.66 5.31
N CYS A 124 -2.78 11.55 5.35
CA CYS A 124 -3.09 10.34 4.58
C CYS A 124 -4.54 9.95 4.89
N ARG A 125 -5.37 9.87 3.85
CA ARG A 125 -6.76 9.43 3.99
C ARG A 125 -6.86 7.95 4.34
N TRP A 126 -5.72 7.27 4.27
CA TRP A 126 -5.52 5.85 4.35
C TRP A 126 -4.89 5.43 5.69
N ARG A 127 -4.94 6.28 6.71
CA ARG A 127 -4.51 5.86 8.06
C ARG A 127 -5.49 4.84 8.62
N ARG A 128 -4.99 3.68 9.08
CA ARG A 128 -5.71 2.83 10.04
C ARG A 128 -5.99 3.66 11.29
N TYR A 129 -7.22 4.17 11.41
CA TYR A 129 -7.68 4.82 12.65
C TYR A 129 -7.96 3.72 13.67
N VAL A 130 -6.91 3.19 14.29
CA VAL A 130 -7.05 2.30 15.45
C VAL A 130 -7.53 3.16 16.63
N GLY A 131 -8.85 3.20 16.82
CA GLY A 131 -9.53 3.79 17.98
C GLY A 131 -9.63 2.81 19.15
#